data_AF-A0A7C9LPS8-F1
#
_entry.id   AF-A0A7C9LPS8-F1
#
_cell.length_a   1.000
_cell.length_b   1.000
_cell.length_c   1.000
_cell.angle_alpha   90.00
_cell.angle_beta   90.00
_cell.angle_gamma   90.00
#
_symmetry.space_group_name_H-M   'P 1'
#
loop_
_entity.id
_entity.type
_entity.pdbx_description
1 polymer ?
#
loop_
_entity_poly.entity_id
_entity_poly.type
_entity_poly.pdbx_seq_one_letter_code
_entity_poly.pdbx_strand_id
1 'polypeptide(L)'
;MKRIAKLFLALAVVASPMLFTSCDDYDDNGYYYYNDLVSSAVRNYRYDYPNGSDYYTAYNWFYVHYPEAYTNEFYAFMDAIGSSRNAYWNSYNNGNYNWNNNYNNQYNSSNNQLVAEAQTLTGEWEGDIVYEYTNDKTHQRVRDQFTANMKFFQYDSSTSSLSGNGVEVDTNSKGETQTLNFSWYVNNDGSIYIKYTKTGTIFVLDKNKGNDGFHLGYEQGKGYDTFFGTGYSTNTTDVLKLDLARQRPASAKASTLSTRVASQYTSFGKATQNDFAKFKTDAVSRLHER
;
A
#
# COMPACT_ATOMS: atom_id res chain seq x y z
N MET A 1 -22.29 20.63 55.27
CA MET A 1 -21.09 20.08 54.60
C MET A 1 -20.58 21.19 53.67
N LYS A 2 -19.53 21.97 54.02
CA LYS A 2 -18.09 21.67 53.78
C LYS A 2 -17.89 21.30 52.29
N ARG A 3 -17.20 22.04 51.40
CA ARG A 3 -15.84 22.63 51.49
C ARG A 3 -15.61 23.72 50.42
N ILE A 4 -15.15 24.91 50.83
CA ILE A 4 -13.76 25.45 50.73
C ILE A 4 -13.44 26.09 49.37
N ALA A 5 -13.53 27.42 49.35
CA ALA A 5 -12.85 28.31 48.42
C ALA A 5 -11.33 28.14 48.55
N LYS A 6 -10.61 28.01 47.44
CA LYS A 6 -9.14 28.06 47.43
C LYS A 6 -8.71 29.49 47.10
N LEU A 7 -8.05 30.09 48.08
CA LEU A 7 -7.37 31.37 48.02
C LEU A 7 -6.23 31.35 46.99
N PHE A 8 -6.05 32.50 46.34
CA PHE A 8 -4.87 32.92 45.63
C PHE A 8 -3.66 32.97 46.57
N LEU A 9 -2.53 32.39 46.14
CA LEU A 9 -1.22 32.65 46.72
C LEU A 9 -0.29 33.16 45.62
N ALA A 10 -0.06 34.47 45.63
CA ALA A 10 1.04 35.11 44.93
C ALA A 10 2.34 34.80 45.70
N LEU A 11 3.39 34.37 45.00
CA LEU A 11 4.73 34.30 45.58
C LEU A 11 5.75 34.98 44.67
N ALA A 12 6.28 36.05 45.24
CA ALA A 12 7.47 36.85 44.95
C ALA A 12 8.38 36.46 43.77
N VAL A 13 8.52 37.43 42.86
CA VAL A 13 9.67 37.61 41.98
C VAL A 13 10.90 37.89 42.82
N VAL A 14 11.89 36.98 42.78
CA VAL A 14 13.26 37.27 43.22
C VAL A 14 14.11 37.38 41.96
N ALA A 15 14.42 38.62 41.60
CA ALA A 15 15.43 38.94 40.61
C ALA A 15 16.82 38.78 41.26
N SER A 16 17.72 38.04 40.62
CA SER A 16 19.16 38.33 40.62
C SER A 16 19.89 37.54 39.52
N PRO A 17 20.97 38.12 38.97
CA PRO A 17 21.48 37.80 37.64
C PRO A 17 22.49 36.65 37.68
N MET A 18 22.35 35.69 36.76
CA MET A 18 23.38 34.68 36.51
C MET A 18 23.72 34.72 35.02
N LEU A 19 24.74 35.53 34.74
CA LEU A 19 25.79 35.37 33.73
C LEU A 19 25.44 34.58 32.46
N PHE A 20 25.33 35.33 31.36
CA PHE A 20 25.59 34.82 30.02
C PHE A 20 27.00 34.25 29.98
N THR A 21 27.13 32.94 29.73
CA THR A 21 28.35 32.37 29.16
C THR A 21 28.10 32.22 27.67
N SER A 22 28.52 33.21 26.90
CA SER A 22 28.80 33.02 25.48
C SER A 22 30.03 32.12 25.36
N CYS A 23 29.86 30.94 24.79
CA CYS A 23 30.90 30.32 24.00
C CYS A 23 30.21 29.72 22.78
N ASP A 24 30.31 30.49 21.70
CA ASP A 24 30.23 29.99 20.33
C ASP A 24 31.17 28.79 20.19
N ASP A 25 30.62 27.64 19.83
CA ASP A 25 31.31 26.72 18.94
C ASP A 25 30.41 26.58 17.72
N TYR A 26 30.69 27.43 16.73
CA TYR A 26 30.22 27.27 15.37
C TYR A 26 30.86 26.00 14.81
N ASP A 27 30.07 24.92 14.72
CA ASP A 27 30.40 23.80 13.84
C ASP A 27 29.42 23.80 12.66
N ASP A 28 29.97 24.19 11.52
CA ASP A 28 29.35 24.36 10.23
C ASP A 28 29.03 22.98 9.63
N ASN A 29 27.80 22.50 9.81
CA ASN A 29 27.18 21.52 8.91
C ASN A 29 25.65 21.54 9.05
N GLY A 30 24.98 22.09 8.04
CA GLY A 30 23.54 22.37 8.02
C GLY A 30 22.61 21.21 8.37
N TYR A 31 22.24 21.12 9.65
CA TYR A 31 21.12 20.30 10.12
C TYR A 31 19.94 21.19 10.49
N TYR A 32 18.80 20.88 9.88
CA TYR A 32 17.50 21.50 10.14
C TYR A 32 17.23 21.59 11.64
N TYR A 33 16.84 22.79 12.08
CA TYR A 33 16.37 23.11 13.43
C TYR A 33 15.26 22.13 13.83
N TYR A 34 15.58 21.11 14.65
CA TYR A 34 14.57 20.26 15.25
C TYR A 34 13.80 21.08 16.29
N ASN A 35 12.57 21.44 15.95
CA ASN A 35 11.54 21.94 16.86
C ASN A 35 11.51 21.12 18.17
N ASP A 36 11.19 21.78 19.29
CA ASP A 36 11.21 21.20 20.64
C ASP A 36 10.43 19.88 20.74
N LEU A 37 9.28 19.79 20.05
CA LEU A 37 8.46 18.59 19.97
C LEU A 37 9.24 17.41 19.36
N VAL A 38 9.88 17.60 18.21
CA VAL A 38 10.59 16.51 17.52
C VAL A 38 11.81 16.07 18.31
N SER A 39 12.56 17.03 18.87
CA SER A 39 13.70 16.71 19.75
C SER A 39 13.27 15.89 20.97
N SER A 40 12.12 16.23 21.57
CA SER A 40 11.51 15.48 22.67
C SER A 40 11.06 14.08 22.24
N ALA A 41 10.36 13.98 21.10
CA ALA A 41 9.89 12.73 20.52
C ALA A 41 11.03 11.76 20.22
N VAL A 42 12.10 12.23 19.59
CA VAL A 42 13.28 11.40 19.28
C VAL A 42 13.93 10.85 20.54
N ARG A 43 14.05 11.69 21.58
CA ARG A 43 14.65 11.28 22.86
C ARG A 43 13.80 10.23 23.57
N ASN A 44 12.50 10.46 23.65
CA ASN A 44 11.56 9.52 24.27
C ASN A 44 11.47 8.21 23.49
N TYR A 45 11.46 8.26 22.16
CA TYR A 45 11.46 7.07 21.32
C TYR A 45 12.72 6.24 21.51
N ARG A 46 13.90 6.86 21.55
CA ARG A 46 15.17 6.14 21.77
C ARG A 46 15.29 5.58 23.18
N TYR A 47 14.56 6.13 24.14
CA TYR A 47 14.46 5.54 25.47
C TYR A 47 13.61 4.26 25.46
N ASP A 48 12.46 4.27 24.78
CA ASP A 48 11.58 3.10 24.66
C ASP A 48 12.15 2.02 23.71
N TYR A 49 12.83 2.45 22.64
CA TYR A 49 13.40 1.62 21.58
C TYR A 49 14.89 1.93 21.37
N PRO A 50 15.78 1.54 22.32
CA PRO A 50 17.20 1.87 22.27
C PRO A 50 17.94 1.27 21.06
N ASN A 51 17.42 0.17 20.50
CA ASN A 51 17.96 -0.47 19.30
C ASN A 51 17.19 -0.12 18.02
N GLY A 52 16.28 0.87 18.09
CA GLY A 52 15.33 1.16 17.02
C GLY A 52 14.17 0.15 16.94
N SER A 53 13.31 0.34 15.96
CA SER A 53 12.18 -0.53 15.65
C SER A 53 11.84 -0.45 14.16
N ASP A 54 10.93 -1.30 13.69
CA ASP A 54 10.43 -1.22 12.33
C ASP A 54 9.58 0.05 12.09
N TYR A 55 9.30 0.34 10.83
CA TYR A 55 8.54 1.52 10.42
C TYR A 55 7.18 1.64 11.11
N TYR A 56 6.40 0.56 11.26
CA TYR A 56 5.05 0.63 11.83
C TYR A 56 5.11 0.88 13.32
N THR A 57 6.05 0.24 14.01
CA THR A 57 6.27 0.46 15.44
C THR A 57 6.64 1.91 15.71
N ALA A 58 7.58 2.48 14.95
CA ALA A 58 7.94 3.89 15.05
C ALA A 58 6.78 4.84 14.70
N TYR A 59 6.07 4.56 13.61
CA TYR A 59 4.91 5.33 13.16
C TYR A 59 3.83 5.38 14.24
N ASN A 60 3.41 4.21 14.72
CA ASN A 60 2.33 4.08 15.69
C ASN A 60 2.72 4.66 17.04
N TRP A 61 3.98 4.48 17.46
CA TRP A 61 4.47 5.09 18.69
C TRP A 61 4.37 6.62 18.63
N PHE A 62 4.75 7.24 17.52
CA PHE A 62 4.71 8.69 17.38
C PHE A 62 3.29 9.25 17.50
N TYR A 63 2.34 8.72 16.72
CA TYR A 63 0.95 9.20 16.73
C TYR A 63 0.20 8.92 18.05
N VAL A 64 0.67 7.95 18.84
CA VAL A 64 0.12 7.68 20.18
C VAL A 64 0.61 8.71 21.20
N HIS A 65 1.89 9.10 21.13
CA HIS A 65 2.51 9.97 22.14
C HIS A 65 2.43 11.47 21.79
N TYR A 66 2.28 11.79 20.51
CA TYR A 66 2.23 13.16 19.99
C TYR A 66 1.05 13.32 19.01
N PRO A 67 -0.21 13.11 19.45
CA PRO A 67 -1.39 13.14 18.58
C PRO A 67 -1.66 14.52 17.96
N GLU A 68 -1.17 15.59 18.57
CA GLU A 68 -1.27 16.97 18.09
C GLU A 68 -0.21 17.35 17.05
N ALA A 69 0.78 16.49 16.80
CA ALA A 69 1.89 16.79 15.91
C ALA A 69 1.42 16.92 14.45
N TYR A 70 2.00 17.90 13.76
CA TYR A 70 1.77 18.07 12.33
C TYR A 70 2.54 17.04 11.50
N THR A 71 2.08 16.79 10.27
CA THR A 71 2.70 15.83 9.34
C THR A 71 4.18 16.09 9.09
N ASN A 72 4.61 17.36 9.02
CA ASN A 72 6.01 17.71 8.88
C ASN A 72 6.85 17.37 10.12
N GLU A 73 6.27 17.42 11.31
CA GLU A 73 6.93 17.04 12.57
C GLU A 73 7.09 15.53 12.67
N PHE A 74 6.08 14.77 12.24
CA PHE A 74 6.20 13.32 12.07
C PHE A 74 7.36 12.96 11.11
N TYR A 75 7.47 13.66 9.98
CA TYR A 75 8.56 13.40 9.03
C TYR A 75 9.94 13.74 9.60
N ALA A 76 10.08 14.85 10.31
CA ALA A 76 11.32 15.19 10.99
C ALA A 76 11.68 14.14 12.06
N PHE A 77 10.69 13.63 12.80
CA PHE A 77 10.89 12.55 13.76
C PHE A 77 11.42 11.26 13.08
N MET A 78 10.76 10.81 12.00
CA MET A 78 11.18 9.59 11.29
C MET A 78 12.60 9.72 10.72
N ASP A 79 12.94 10.89 10.17
CA ASP A 79 14.30 11.20 9.69
C ASP A 79 15.34 11.08 10.81
N ALA A 80 15.04 11.68 11.96
CA ALA A 80 15.95 11.72 13.11
C ALA A 80 16.23 10.36 13.76
N ILE A 81 15.29 9.42 13.69
CA ILE A 81 15.46 8.07 14.23
C ILE A 81 16.08 7.10 13.21
N GLY A 82 16.42 7.57 12.01
CA GLY A 82 16.98 6.74 10.95
C GLY A 82 15.97 5.74 10.35
N SER A 83 14.67 5.95 10.60
CA SER A 83 13.61 5.20 9.92
C SER A 83 13.36 5.86 8.56
N SER A 84 13.11 5.09 7.50
CA SER A 84 13.21 5.60 6.12
C SER A 84 12.44 6.92 5.91
N ARG A 85 13.17 7.95 5.44
CA ARG A 85 12.77 9.36 5.23
C ARG A 85 11.43 9.62 4.59
N ASN A 86 11.04 8.75 3.67
CA ASN A 86 9.83 8.93 2.90
C ASN A 86 9.06 7.65 3.03
N ALA A 87 7.91 7.76 3.67
CA ALA A 87 6.88 6.79 3.47
C ALA A 87 6.75 6.58 1.96
N TYR A 88 7.11 5.40 1.49
CA TYR A 88 7.47 5.13 0.10
C TYR A 88 6.35 5.52 -0.90
N TRP A 89 5.11 5.59 -0.41
CA TRP A 89 3.92 6.06 -1.12
C TRP A 89 3.91 7.57 -1.43
N ASN A 90 4.71 8.41 -0.75
CA ASN A 90 4.76 9.85 -1.00
C ASN A 90 5.19 10.19 -2.43
N SER A 91 6.08 9.39 -3.04
CA SER A 91 6.49 9.59 -4.44
C SER A 91 5.35 9.38 -5.43
N TYR A 92 4.31 8.64 -5.02
CA TYR A 92 3.14 8.35 -5.84
C TYR A 92 2.00 9.35 -5.58
N ASN A 93 1.88 9.86 -4.35
CA ASN A 93 0.84 10.80 -3.92
C ASN A 93 1.24 12.29 -4.05
N ASN A 94 2.31 12.61 -4.79
CA ASN A 94 2.74 14.00 -5.01
C ASN A 94 2.20 14.63 -6.31
N GLY A 95 1.28 13.96 -7.02
CA GLY A 95 0.70 14.43 -8.26
C GLY A 95 1.45 14.05 -9.54
N ASN A 96 2.57 13.33 -9.45
CA ASN A 96 3.27 12.81 -10.64
C ASN A 96 2.56 11.61 -11.27
N TYR A 97 1.82 10.84 -10.47
CA TYR A 97 1.02 9.70 -10.92
C TYR A 97 -0.45 10.08 -10.88
N ASN A 98 -1.10 10.11 -12.04
CA ASN A 98 -2.50 10.48 -12.14
C ASN A 98 -3.29 9.43 -12.90
N TRP A 99 -4.52 9.19 -12.47
CA TRP A 99 -5.46 8.37 -13.22
C TRP A 99 -5.80 9.05 -14.55
N ASN A 100 -5.53 8.36 -15.65
CA ASN A 100 -5.92 8.82 -16.97
C ASN A 100 -7.43 8.64 -17.17
N ASN A 101 -8.22 9.73 -17.17
CA ASN A 101 -9.67 9.64 -17.40
C ASN A 101 -10.05 9.19 -18.83
N ASN A 102 -9.09 9.21 -19.77
CA ASN A 102 -9.25 8.75 -21.15
C ASN A 102 -8.75 7.30 -21.35
N TYR A 103 -8.55 6.55 -20.26
CA TYR A 103 -8.02 5.17 -20.28
C TYR A 103 -8.84 4.19 -21.12
N ASN A 104 -10.13 4.46 -21.31
CA ASN A 104 -11.08 3.62 -22.04
C ASN A 104 -11.19 4.00 -23.54
N ASN A 105 -10.44 5.00 -24.00
CA ASN A 105 -10.40 5.33 -25.42
C ASN A 105 -9.72 4.20 -26.21
N GLN A 106 -10.19 3.98 -27.44
CA GLN A 106 -9.61 2.98 -28.33
C GLN A 106 -8.15 3.33 -28.60
N TYR A 107 -7.24 2.60 -27.96
CA TYR A 107 -5.83 2.71 -28.25
C TYR A 107 -5.57 1.93 -29.53
N ASN A 108 -5.27 2.64 -30.62
CA ASN A 108 -4.73 2.03 -31.83
C ASN A 108 -3.27 1.62 -31.56
N SER A 109 -3.11 0.64 -30.68
CA SER A 109 -1.82 0.20 -30.21
C SER A 109 -1.17 -0.66 -31.30
N SER A 110 -0.35 -0.03 -32.13
CA SER A 110 0.71 -0.72 -32.88
C SER A 110 1.77 -1.34 -31.93
N ASN A 111 1.65 -1.13 -30.61
CA ASN A 111 2.54 -1.69 -29.60
C ASN A 111 2.03 -3.04 -29.10
N ASN A 112 2.49 -4.10 -29.79
CA ASN A 112 2.15 -5.48 -29.46
C ASN A 112 2.53 -5.90 -28.02
N GLN A 113 3.50 -5.23 -27.39
CA GLN A 113 3.96 -5.61 -26.05
C GLN A 113 2.97 -5.18 -24.96
N LEU A 114 2.45 -3.95 -25.01
CA LEU A 114 1.45 -3.48 -24.03
C LEU A 114 0.14 -4.26 -24.17
N VAL A 115 -0.23 -4.62 -25.41
CA VAL A 115 -1.39 -5.48 -25.66
C VAL A 115 -1.17 -6.87 -25.08
N ALA A 116 0.01 -7.46 -25.25
CA ALA A 116 0.34 -8.75 -24.64
C ALA A 116 0.33 -8.68 -23.11
N GLU A 117 0.79 -7.58 -22.53
CA GLU A 117 0.75 -7.35 -21.08
C GLU A 117 -0.69 -7.28 -20.56
N ALA A 118 -1.55 -6.47 -21.20
CA ALA A 118 -2.97 -6.39 -20.88
C ALA A 118 -3.70 -7.73 -21.06
N GLN A 119 -3.39 -8.47 -22.12
CA GLN A 119 -3.93 -9.81 -22.37
C GLN A 119 -3.44 -10.84 -21.34
N THR A 120 -2.20 -10.71 -20.86
CA THR A 120 -1.66 -11.54 -19.78
C THR A 120 -2.40 -11.21 -18.48
N LEU A 121 -2.60 -9.94 -18.16
CA LEU A 121 -3.35 -9.54 -16.95
C LEU A 121 -4.79 -10.07 -16.96
N THR A 122 -5.42 -10.13 -18.12
CA THR A 122 -6.82 -10.58 -18.27
C THR A 122 -6.99 -12.04 -17.86
N GLY A 123 -7.99 -12.34 -17.03
CA GLY A 123 -8.24 -13.67 -16.49
C GLY A 123 -8.48 -13.65 -14.99
N GLU A 124 -8.46 -14.83 -14.38
CA GLU A 124 -8.68 -15.05 -12.95
C GLU A 124 -7.35 -15.36 -12.26
N TRP A 125 -7.10 -14.66 -11.16
CA TRP A 125 -5.92 -14.73 -10.32
C TRP A 125 -6.35 -14.93 -8.87
N GLU A 126 -5.60 -15.73 -8.12
CA GLU A 126 -5.89 -15.98 -6.70
C GLU A 126 -4.61 -16.08 -5.90
N GLY A 127 -4.60 -15.50 -4.70
CA GLY A 127 -3.48 -15.57 -3.79
C GLY A 127 -3.61 -14.60 -2.63
N ASP A 128 -2.49 -14.33 -1.97
CA ASP A 128 -2.46 -13.49 -0.78
C ASP A 128 -2.29 -12.01 -1.16
N ILE A 129 -3.03 -11.14 -0.49
CA ILE A 129 -2.87 -9.69 -0.53
C ILE A 129 -2.54 -9.19 0.87
N VAL A 130 -1.57 -8.29 0.93
CA VAL A 130 -1.28 -7.47 2.11
C VAL A 130 -1.67 -6.03 1.81
N TYR A 131 -2.60 -5.50 2.60
CA TYR A 131 -3.11 -4.15 2.48
C TYR A 131 -2.66 -3.29 3.65
N GLU A 132 -1.98 -2.18 3.37
CA GLU A 132 -1.45 -1.27 4.38
C GLU A 132 -2.08 0.10 4.25
N TYR A 133 -2.55 0.66 5.37
CA TYR A 133 -3.29 1.93 5.39
C TYR A 133 -3.13 2.62 6.73
N THR A 134 -3.45 3.91 6.76
CA THR A 134 -3.57 4.65 8.03
C THR A 134 -5.04 4.69 8.44
N ASN A 135 -5.34 4.19 9.63
CA ASN A 135 -6.70 4.20 10.17
C ASN A 135 -7.11 5.63 10.57
N ASP A 136 -8.19 6.16 10.00
CA ASP A 136 -8.60 7.56 10.23
C ASP A 136 -8.93 7.91 11.68
N LYS A 137 -9.41 6.93 12.46
CA LYS A 137 -9.86 7.17 13.84
C LYS A 137 -8.71 7.15 14.84
N THR A 138 -7.75 6.27 14.60
CA THR A 138 -6.63 6.03 15.53
C THR A 138 -5.34 6.69 15.07
N HIS A 139 -5.29 7.15 13.81
CA HIS A 139 -4.09 7.60 13.12
C HIS A 139 -2.96 6.57 13.09
N GLN A 140 -3.26 5.29 13.36
CA GLN A 140 -2.28 4.22 13.36
C GLN A 140 -2.14 3.61 11.96
N ARG A 141 -0.91 3.25 11.59
CA ARG A 141 -0.62 2.43 10.42
C ARG A 141 -0.97 0.98 10.72
N VAL A 142 -1.84 0.44 9.90
CA VAL A 142 -2.36 -0.93 10.00
C VAL A 142 -1.93 -1.72 8.78
N ARG A 143 -1.77 -3.04 8.97
CA ARG A 143 -1.54 -4.02 7.93
C ARG A 143 -2.56 -5.15 8.09
N ASP A 144 -3.38 -5.34 7.06
CA ASP A 144 -4.31 -6.45 6.94
C ASP A 144 -3.80 -7.45 5.89
N GLN A 145 -4.09 -8.73 6.07
CA GLN A 145 -3.78 -9.79 5.11
C GLN A 145 -5.01 -10.65 4.86
N PHE A 146 -5.30 -10.92 3.59
CA PHE A 146 -6.42 -11.74 3.15
C PHE A 146 -6.07 -12.47 1.86
N THR A 147 -6.86 -13.49 1.53
CA THR A 147 -6.79 -14.14 0.22
C THR A 147 -7.74 -13.40 -0.72
N ALA A 148 -7.30 -13.08 -1.92
CA ALA A 148 -8.11 -12.39 -2.92
C ALA A 148 -8.22 -13.24 -4.18
N ASN A 149 -9.42 -13.28 -4.77
CA ASN A 149 -9.65 -13.75 -6.13
C ASN A 149 -9.97 -12.54 -7.02
N MET A 150 -9.05 -12.19 -7.91
CA MET A 150 -9.18 -11.05 -8.82
C MET A 150 -9.47 -11.52 -10.24
N LYS A 151 -10.49 -10.94 -10.87
CA LYS A 151 -10.89 -11.19 -12.25
C LYS A 151 -10.74 -9.91 -13.05
N PHE A 152 -9.89 -9.95 -14.07
CA PHE A 152 -9.65 -8.83 -14.98
C PHE A 152 -10.36 -9.11 -16.31
N PHE A 153 -11.20 -8.17 -16.73
CA PHE A 153 -11.95 -8.18 -17.98
C PHE A 153 -11.48 -7.03 -18.87
N GLN A 154 -10.88 -7.36 -20.01
CA GLN A 154 -10.47 -6.38 -21.02
C GLN A 154 -11.69 -5.83 -21.74
N TYR A 155 -11.72 -4.53 -22.04
CA TYR A 155 -12.81 -3.95 -22.85
C TYR A 155 -12.83 -4.54 -24.27
N ASP A 156 -14.05 -4.80 -24.75
CA ASP A 156 -14.32 -5.49 -26.02
C ASP A 156 -14.16 -4.59 -27.26
N SER A 157 -13.81 -3.32 -27.07
CA SER A 157 -13.45 -2.41 -28.16
C SER A 157 -12.10 -2.81 -28.77
N SER A 158 -12.11 -3.85 -29.60
CA SER A 158 -11.09 -4.30 -30.57
C SER A 158 -9.86 -5.07 -30.07
N THR A 159 -9.98 -6.12 -29.24
CA THR A 159 -8.92 -7.14 -28.94
C THR A 159 -7.52 -6.65 -28.46
N SER A 160 -7.33 -5.34 -28.36
CA SER A 160 -6.07 -4.63 -28.16
C SER A 160 -6.23 -3.47 -27.16
N SER A 161 -7.36 -3.45 -26.42
CA SER A 161 -7.57 -2.45 -25.37
C SER A 161 -6.50 -2.61 -24.29
N LEU A 162 -5.92 -1.51 -23.85
CA LEU A 162 -5.00 -1.52 -22.72
C LEU A 162 -5.73 -1.35 -21.38
N SER A 163 -7.06 -1.47 -21.38
CA SER A 163 -7.88 -1.20 -20.21
C SER A 163 -9.10 -2.10 -20.11
N GLY A 164 -9.70 -2.07 -18.92
CA GLY A 164 -10.83 -2.92 -18.60
C GLY A 164 -11.46 -2.63 -17.25
N ASN A 165 -12.33 -3.55 -16.84
CA ASN A 165 -12.88 -3.63 -15.49
C ASN A 165 -12.42 -4.91 -14.81
N GLY A 166 -12.64 -4.99 -13.51
CA GLY A 166 -12.43 -6.19 -12.76
C GLY A 166 -13.26 -6.27 -11.51
N VAL A 167 -13.26 -7.48 -10.95
CA VAL A 167 -13.94 -7.83 -9.71
C VAL A 167 -12.92 -8.53 -8.83
N GLU A 168 -12.88 -8.17 -7.57
CA GLU A 168 -12.09 -8.81 -6.54
C GLU A 168 -13.00 -9.36 -5.46
N VAL A 169 -12.74 -10.59 -5.03
CA VAL A 169 -13.41 -11.23 -3.91
C VAL A 169 -12.37 -11.51 -2.85
N ASP A 170 -12.42 -10.75 -1.76
CA ASP A 170 -11.53 -10.94 -0.62
C ASP A 170 -12.17 -11.96 0.31
N THR A 171 -11.37 -12.90 0.78
CA THR A 171 -11.74 -13.91 1.75
C THR A 171 -10.73 -13.85 2.87
N ASN A 172 -11.22 -13.63 4.08
CA ASN A 172 -10.35 -13.68 5.24
C ASN A 172 -10.14 -15.11 5.73
N SER A 173 -9.36 -15.20 6.80
CA SER A 173 -9.17 -16.41 7.58
C SER A 173 -10.46 -17.12 8.03
N LYS A 174 -11.52 -16.38 8.36
CA LYS A 174 -12.82 -16.95 8.77
C LYS A 174 -13.67 -17.47 7.61
N GLY A 175 -13.26 -17.26 6.36
CA GLY A 175 -14.08 -17.49 5.19
C GLY A 175 -15.15 -16.41 4.95
N GLU A 176 -15.09 -15.30 5.67
CA GLU A 176 -15.93 -14.12 5.41
C GLU A 176 -15.44 -13.43 4.15
N THR A 177 -16.39 -13.03 3.30
CA THR A 177 -16.08 -12.49 1.97
C THR A 177 -16.59 -11.08 1.77
N GLN A 178 -15.84 -10.26 1.04
CA GLN A 178 -16.35 -9.04 0.42
C GLN A 178 -16.09 -9.03 -1.09
N THR A 179 -16.85 -8.22 -1.83
CA THR A 179 -16.67 -8.05 -3.27
C THR A 179 -16.42 -6.60 -3.61
N LEU A 180 -15.33 -6.36 -4.34
CA LEU A 180 -14.89 -5.05 -4.79
C LEU A 180 -14.93 -5.00 -6.32
N ASN A 181 -15.34 -3.87 -6.86
CA ASN A 181 -15.25 -3.59 -8.28
C ASN A 181 -14.12 -2.60 -8.51
N PHE A 182 -13.40 -2.76 -9.62
CA PHE A 182 -12.34 -1.85 -10.00
C PHE A 182 -12.29 -1.66 -11.52
N SER A 183 -11.68 -0.55 -11.95
CA SER A 183 -11.27 -0.33 -13.33
C SER A 183 -9.74 -0.37 -13.39
N TRP A 184 -9.18 -0.76 -14.52
CA TRP A 184 -7.74 -0.85 -14.68
C TRP A 184 -7.27 -0.42 -16.07
N TYR A 185 -6.00 -0.04 -16.17
CA TYR A 185 -5.31 0.11 -17.45
C TYR A 185 -3.80 -0.15 -17.34
N VAL A 186 -3.20 -0.56 -18.45
CA VAL A 186 -1.76 -0.60 -18.70
C VAL A 186 -1.37 0.73 -19.34
N ASN A 187 -0.48 1.47 -18.69
CA ASN A 187 0.01 2.74 -19.17
C ASN A 187 1.07 2.56 -20.27
N ASN A 188 1.44 3.64 -20.96
CA ASN A 188 2.42 3.58 -22.06
C ASN A 188 3.82 3.10 -21.63
N ASP A 189 4.16 3.26 -20.35
CA ASP A 189 5.41 2.78 -19.75
C ASP A 189 5.32 1.32 -19.28
N GLY A 190 4.15 0.66 -19.42
CA GLY A 190 3.87 -0.67 -18.90
C GLY A 190 3.55 -0.70 -17.40
N SER A 191 3.36 0.44 -16.74
CA SER A 191 2.84 0.45 -15.37
C SER A 191 1.35 0.09 -15.37
N ILE A 192 0.89 -0.67 -14.38
CA ILE A 192 -0.52 -1.07 -14.25
C ILE A 192 -1.19 -0.18 -13.22
N TYR A 193 -2.30 0.45 -13.61
CA TYR A 193 -3.14 1.25 -12.75
C TYR A 193 -4.41 0.48 -12.40
N ILE A 194 -4.78 0.46 -11.13
CA ILE A 194 -6.03 -0.13 -10.62
C ILE A 194 -6.76 0.93 -9.80
N LYS A 195 -8.03 1.19 -10.12
CA LYS A 195 -8.88 2.13 -9.39
C LYS A 195 -10.11 1.42 -8.86
N TYR A 196 -10.23 1.36 -7.54
CA TYR A 196 -11.41 0.79 -6.89
C TYR A 196 -12.61 1.72 -7.04
N THR A 197 -13.73 1.17 -7.48
CA THR A 197 -14.93 1.95 -7.82
C THR A 197 -15.53 2.64 -6.60
N LYS A 198 -15.60 1.94 -5.46
CA LYS A 198 -16.25 2.44 -4.24
C LYS A 198 -15.44 3.55 -3.57
N THR A 199 -14.16 3.28 -3.30
CA THR A 199 -13.30 4.22 -2.55
C THR A 199 -12.67 5.29 -3.45
N GLY A 200 -12.57 5.03 -4.76
CA GLY A 200 -11.81 5.87 -5.67
C GLY A 200 -10.29 5.78 -5.48
N THR A 201 -9.79 4.90 -4.60
CA THR A 201 -8.35 4.68 -4.38
C THR A 201 -7.71 4.17 -5.66
N ILE A 202 -6.58 4.76 -6.04
CA ILE A 202 -5.83 4.43 -7.26
C ILE A 202 -4.49 3.86 -6.87
N PHE A 203 -4.22 2.60 -7.22
CA PHE A 203 -2.92 1.95 -7.06
C PHE A 203 -2.17 1.90 -8.37
N VAL A 204 -0.85 2.09 -8.29
CA VAL A 204 0.09 1.93 -9.41
C VAL A 204 1.08 0.84 -9.08
N LEU A 205 1.10 -0.21 -9.90
CA LEU A 205 2.20 -1.15 -9.99
C LEU A 205 3.19 -0.62 -11.02
N ASP A 206 4.31 -0.11 -10.53
CA ASP A 206 5.30 0.58 -11.33
C ASP A 206 6.31 -0.39 -11.93
N LYS A 207 6.35 -0.48 -13.26
CA LYS A 207 7.24 -1.40 -13.98
C LYS A 207 8.73 -1.07 -13.79
N ASN A 208 9.04 0.19 -13.49
CA ASN A 208 10.41 0.70 -13.42
C ASN A 208 10.99 0.69 -12.00
N LYS A 209 10.25 0.14 -11.02
CA LYS A 209 10.65 0.14 -9.60
C LYS A 209 11.68 -0.92 -9.19
N GLY A 210 12.25 -1.66 -10.14
CA GLY A 210 13.24 -2.71 -9.83
C GLY A 210 12.64 -3.77 -8.91
N ASN A 211 13.28 -4.00 -7.75
CA ASN A 211 12.84 -5.01 -6.79
C ASN A 211 11.46 -4.74 -6.17
N ASP A 212 11.00 -3.49 -6.17
CA ASP A 212 9.69 -3.08 -5.65
C ASP A 212 8.62 -2.96 -6.74
N GLY A 213 8.95 -3.35 -7.98
CA GLY A 213 8.02 -3.34 -9.11
C GLY A 213 7.05 -4.52 -9.05
N PHE A 214 6.70 -5.03 -10.23
CA PHE A 214 5.86 -6.21 -10.34
C PHE A 214 6.37 -7.19 -11.39
N HIS A 215 5.96 -8.44 -11.23
CA HIS A 215 6.08 -9.50 -12.22
C HIS A 215 4.67 -9.90 -12.68
N LEU A 216 4.53 -10.12 -13.99
CA LEU A 216 3.30 -10.61 -14.61
C LEU A 216 3.67 -11.59 -15.73
N GLY A 217 3.29 -12.85 -15.56
CA GLY A 217 3.47 -13.89 -16.57
C GLY A 217 4.18 -15.13 -16.04
N TYR A 218 4.70 -15.94 -16.96
CA TYR A 218 5.17 -17.29 -16.66
C TYR A 218 6.43 -17.31 -15.79
N GLU A 219 6.39 -18.05 -14.68
CA GLU A 219 7.56 -18.37 -13.86
C GLU A 219 7.98 -19.83 -14.06
N GLN A 220 9.15 -20.04 -14.68
CA GLN A 220 9.65 -21.39 -14.97
C GLN A 220 9.79 -22.25 -13.71
N GLY A 221 10.21 -21.67 -12.58
CA GLY A 221 10.37 -22.39 -11.31
C GLY A 221 9.05 -22.85 -10.70
N LYS A 222 7.93 -22.21 -11.05
CA LYS A 222 6.59 -22.54 -10.55
C LYS A 222 5.77 -23.35 -11.56
N GLY A 223 6.07 -23.23 -12.86
CA GLY A 223 5.36 -23.94 -13.92
C GLY A 223 4.01 -23.33 -14.30
N TYR A 224 3.73 -22.11 -13.84
CA TYR A 224 2.51 -21.37 -14.12
C TYR A 224 2.75 -19.86 -14.13
N ASP A 225 1.77 -19.11 -14.62
CA ASP A 225 1.79 -17.64 -14.59
C ASP A 225 1.52 -17.12 -13.19
N THR A 226 2.31 -16.13 -12.79
CA THR A 226 2.12 -15.41 -11.53
C THR A 226 1.97 -13.92 -11.78
N PHE A 227 1.34 -13.27 -10.82
CA PHE A 227 1.21 -11.84 -10.74
C PHE A 227 1.54 -11.44 -9.30
N PHE A 228 2.73 -10.87 -9.10
CA PHE A 228 3.16 -10.40 -7.78
C PHE A 228 3.82 -9.03 -7.87
N GLY A 229 3.71 -8.22 -6.83
CA GLY A 229 4.30 -6.89 -6.81
C GLY A 229 3.73 -5.98 -5.74
N THR A 230 4.22 -4.73 -5.72
CA THR A 230 3.72 -3.70 -4.81
C THR A 230 3.08 -2.55 -5.59
N GLY A 231 1.80 -2.33 -5.32
CA GLY A 231 1.02 -1.18 -5.78
C GLY A 231 1.03 -0.06 -4.75
N TYR A 232 1.41 1.13 -5.18
CA TYR A 232 1.41 2.34 -4.34
C TYR A 232 0.23 3.23 -4.68
N SER A 233 -0.49 3.70 -3.66
CA SER A 233 -1.61 4.62 -3.88
C SER A 233 -1.13 5.99 -4.36
N THR A 234 -1.82 6.55 -5.34
CA THR A 234 -1.52 7.88 -5.90
C THR A 234 -2.37 8.99 -5.29
N ASN A 235 -3.36 8.64 -4.48
CA ASN A 235 -4.32 9.59 -3.88
C ASN A 235 -4.61 9.33 -2.41
N THR A 236 -4.01 8.28 -1.83
CA THR A 236 -4.05 7.98 -0.40
C THR A 236 -2.63 7.60 0.06
N THR A 237 -2.50 7.24 1.33
CA THR A 237 -1.25 6.69 1.86
C THR A 237 -1.16 5.17 1.72
N ASP A 238 -2.12 4.55 1.02
CA ASP A 238 -2.34 3.11 1.10
C ASP A 238 -1.43 2.35 0.15
N VAL A 239 -1.22 1.08 0.46
CA VAL A 239 -0.27 0.22 -0.25
C VAL A 239 -0.85 -1.18 -0.36
N LEU A 240 -0.79 -1.71 -1.57
CA LEU A 240 -1.32 -3.01 -1.93
C LEU A 240 -0.16 -3.91 -2.35
N LYS A 241 0.11 -4.98 -1.62
CA LYS A 241 1.08 -6.01 -2.05
C LYS A 241 0.31 -7.24 -2.45
N LEU A 242 0.61 -7.76 -3.62
CA LEU A 242 -0.10 -8.90 -4.20
C LEU A 242 0.91 -10.02 -4.51
N ASP A 243 0.50 -11.26 -4.25
CA ASP A 243 1.19 -12.48 -4.67
C ASP A 243 0.14 -13.49 -5.11
N LEU A 244 -0.12 -13.50 -6.42
CA LEU A 244 -1.25 -14.20 -7.04
C LEU A 244 -0.76 -15.23 -8.07
N ALA A 245 -1.46 -16.36 -8.10
CA ALA A 245 -1.29 -17.41 -9.10
C ALA A 245 -2.45 -17.40 -10.08
N ARG A 246 -2.17 -17.66 -11.36
CA ARG A 246 -3.22 -17.76 -12.38
C ARG A 246 -4.12 -18.97 -12.11
N GLN A 247 -5.41 -18.72 -12.05
CA GLN A 247 -6.44 -19.75 -12.00
C GLN A 247 -7.01 -20.04 -13.38
N ARG A 248 -7.31 -19.00 -14.17
CA ARG A 248 -7.88 -19.14 -15.52
C ARG A 248 -7.42 -18.02 -16.47
N PRO A 249 -6.95 -18.34 -17.69
CA PRO A 249 -6.73 -17.32 -18.71
C PRO A 249 -8.06 -16.84 -19.31
N ALA A 250 -8.10 -15.60 -19.82
CA ALA A 250 -9.31 -15.04 -20.42
C ALA A 250 -9.70 -15.62 -21.79
N SER A 251 -8.76 -16.21 -22.53
CA SER A 251 -9.03 -16.82 -23.85
C SER A 251 -8.00 -17.87 -24.27
N ALA A 252 -8.36 -18.72 -25.22
CA ALA A 252 -7.47 -19.71 -25.86
C ALA A 252 -6.31 -19.08 -26.69
N LYS A 253 -6.24 -17.76 -26.84
CA LYS A 253 -5.06 -17.08 -27.41
C LYS A 253 -4.00 -16.77 -26.35
N ALA A 254 -4.41 -16.44 -25.12
CA ALA A 254 -3.49 -16.38 -23.98
C ALA A 254 -2.90 -17.76 -23.64
N SER A 255 -3.62 -18.85 -23.95
CA SER A 255 -3.07 -20.20 -23.81
C SER A 255 -1.93 -20.52 -24.78
N THR A 256 -1.69 -19.71 -25.83
CA THR A 256 -0.58 -19.97 -26.77
C THR A 256 0.78 -19.44 -26.30
N LEU A 257 0.82 -18.57 -25.28
CA LEU A 257 2.02 -18.29 -24.49
C LEU A 257 2.29 -19.42 -23.47
N SER A 258 1.27 -20.21 -23.12
CA SER A 258 1.33 -21.35 -22.20
C SER A 258 1.42 -22.72 -22.89
N THR A 259 1.48 -22.83 -24.22
CA THR A 259 1.59 -24.12 -24.93
C THR A 259 3.02 -24.67 -25.00
N ARG A 260 3.67 -24.79 -23.85
CA ARG A 260 4.63 -25.88 -23.62
C ARG A 260 4.28 -26.49 -22.27
N VAL A 261 3.79 -27.73 -22.29
CA VAL A 261 3.51 -28.59 -21.12
C VAL A 261 2.12 -28.45 -20.46
N ALA A 262 1.04 -28.45 -21.25
CA ALA A 262 -0.25 -28.96 -20.77
C ALA A 262 -0.94 -29.78 -21.86
N SER A 263 -0.21 -30.71 -22.45
CA SER A 263 -0.85 -31.80 -23.18
C SER A 263 -1.35 -32.83 -22.17
N GLN A 264 -2.65 -33.12 -22.28
CA GLN A 264 -3.35 -34.35 -21.91
C GLN A 264 -4.37 -34.20 -20.77
N TYR A 265 -5.60 -34.55 -21.15
CA TYR A 265 -6.80 -34.82 -20.36
C TYR A 265 -7.66 -33.62 -19.91
N THR A 266 -8.37 -33.00 -20.85
CA THR A 266 -9.59 -32.26 -20.54
C THR A 266 -10.82 -33.16 -20.72
N SER A 267 -11.27 -33.74 -19.60
CA SER A 267 -12.66 -34.17 -19.40
C SER A 267 -13.20 -33.31 -18.26
N PHE A 268 -14.26 -32.56 -18.52
CA PHE A 268 -14.94 -31.76 -17.51
C PHE A 268 -15.59 -32.69 -16.47
N GLY A 269 -15.07 -32.67 -15.25
CA GLY A 269 -15.67 -33.24 -14.05
C GLY A 269 -16.17 -32.13 -13.13
N LYS A 270 -17.25 -32.41 -12.39
CA LYS A 270 -17.95 -31.49 -11.47
C LYS A 270 -16.99 -30.72 -10.56
N ALA A 271 -17.34 -29.47 -10.27
CA ALA A 271 -16.69 -28.65 -9.24
C ALA A 271 -16.46 -29.50 -7.99
N THR A 272 -15.20 -29.76 -7.69
CA THR A 272 -14.81 -30.41 -6.44
C THR A 272 -14.59 -29.30 -5.43
N GLN A 273 -15.24 -29.43 -4.28
CA GLN A 273 -15.12 -28.53 -3.15
C GLN A 273 -13.62 -28.37 -2.81
N ASN A 274 -13.17 -27.11 -2.72
CA ASN A 274 -11.80 -26.82 -2.33
C ASN A 274 -11.70 -26.87 -0.79
N ASP A 275 -10.96 -27.84 -0.25
CA ASP A 275 -10.83 -28.10 1.19
C ASP A 275 -9.83 -27.15 1.90
N PHE A 276 -9.70 -25.90 1.43
CA PHE A 276 -8.82 -24.90 2.03
C PHE A 276 -9.32 -24.33 3.38
N ALA A 277 -10.52 -24.73 3.83
CA ALA A 277 -11.10 -24.38 5.13
C ALA A 277 -10.30 -24.89 6.36
N LYS A 278 -9.13 -25.52 6.18
CA LYS A 278 -8.30 -26.03 7.27
C LYS A 278 -7.32 -25.03 7.87
N PHE A 279 -7.09 -23.87 7.25
CA PHE A 279 -6.09 -22.93 7.77
C PHE A 279 -6.47 -21.49 7.45
N LYS A 280 -6.97 -20.76 8.45
CA LYS A 280 -6.33 -19.56 9.03
C LYS A 280 -7.33 -18.84 9.94
N THR A 281 -6.80 -18.04 10.86
CA THR A 281 -7.52 -17.49 12.02
C THR A 281 -7.82 -16.00 11.87
N ASP A 282 -9.07 -15.64 12.14
CA ASP A 282 -9.71 -14.37 12.52
C ASP A 282 -9.06 -13.00 12.28
N ALA A 283 -9.45 -12.28 11.21
CA ALA A 283 -9.44 -10.80 11.15
C ALA A 283 -10.29 -10.20 10.00
N VAL A 284 -11.60 -9.91 10.18
CA VAL A 284 -12.41 -9.07 9.25
C VAL A 284 -13.24 -7.98 9.90
N SER A 285 -13.11 -7.71 11.20
CA SER A 285 -13.89 -6.62 11.78
C SER A 285 -13.45 -5.21 11.31
N ARG A 286 -12.62 -5.07 10.25
CA ARG A 286 -12.03 -3.79 9.79
C ARG A 286 -11.87 -3.63 8.27
N LEU A 287 -12.44 -4.51 7.44
CA LEU A 287 -12.32 -4.45 5.97
C LEU A 287 -13.16 -3.30 5.37
N HIS A 288 -12.64 -2.08 5.53
CA HIS A 288 -12.93 -0.82 4.82
C HIS A 288 -14.33 -0.57 4.25
N GLU A 289 -15.22 -0.15 5.14
CA GLU A 289 -16.14 0.95 4.83
C GLU A 289 -15.35 2.26 4.79
N ARG A 290 -14.89 2.64 3.59
CA ARG A 290 -14.72 4.04 3.23
C ARG A 290 -15.57 4.33 2.00
#